data_AF-A0A9D4IWC5-F1
#
_entry.id   AF-A0A9D4IWC5-F1
#
_cell.length_a   1.000
_cell.length_b   1.000
_cell.length_c   1.000
_cell.angle_alpha   90.00
_cell.angle_beta   90.00
_cell.angle_gamma   90.00
#
_symmetry.space_group_name_H-M   'P 1'
#
loop_
_entity.id
_entity.type
_entity.pdbx_description
1 polymer ?
#
loop_
_entity_poly.entity_id
_entity_poly.type
_entity_poly.pdbx_seq_one_letter_code
_entity_poly.pdbx_strand_id
1 'polypeptide(L)'
;MASKRDSKIQNRQNVGPFSNYWVDGFVLVPILLHSKRKGYVTIRSTDPFEYPIIEPNYLSNEEDMAKFIEVSKRTIDLLDTKPF
;
A
#
# COMPACT_ATOMS: atom_id res chain seq x y z
N MET A 1 -32.18 -8.09 -7.52
CA MET A 1 -30.97 -8.57 -8.23
C MET A 1 -29.77 -7.96 -7.54
N ALA A 2 -29.07 -8.72 -6.69
CA ALA A 2 -27.94 -8.21 -5.89
C ALA A 2 -26.72 -7.94 -6.78
N SER A 3 -26.01 -6.84 -6.50
CA SER A 3 -24.85 -6.39 -7.27
C SER A 3 -23.71 -7.41 -7.18
N LYS A 4 -23.08 -7.70 -8.32
CA LYS A 4 -21.93 -8.62 -8.44
C LYS A 4 -20.72 -8.21 -7.57
N ARG A 5 -20.72 -6.99 -7.02
CA ARG A 5 -19.75 -6.49 -6.05
C ARG A 5 -20.01 -7.00 -4.63
N ASP A 6 -21.27 -7.16 -4.24
CA ASP A 6 -21.65 -7.59 -2.89
C ASP A 6 -21.34 -9.09 -2.67
N SER A 7 -21.45 -9.89 -3.73
CA SER A 7 -21.11 -11.33 -3.68
C SER A 7 -19.62 -11.63 -3.52
N LYS A 8 -18.71 -10.74 -3.99
CA LYS A 8 -17.26 -10.85 -3.73
C LYS A 8 -16.89 -10.55 -2.28
N ILE A 9 -17.64 -9.68 -1.61
CA ILE A 9 -17.39 -9.30 -0.20
C ILE A 9 -17.84 -10.43 0.74
N GLN A 10 -18.95 -11.12 0.40
CA GLN A 10 -19.45 -12.24 1.18
C GLN A 10 -18.47 -13.42 1.27
N ASN A 11 -17.60 -13.59 0.27
CA ASN A 11 -16.65 -14.70 0.20
C ASN A 11 -15.33 -14.47 0.97
N ARG A 12 -15.17 -13.31 1.63
CA ARG A 12 -13.99 -12.99 2.46
C ARG A 12 -14.12 -13.45 3.92
N GLN A 13 -15.28 -13.98 4.32
CA GLN A 13 -15.61 -14.27 5.73
C GLN A 13 -15.42 -15.74 6.13
N ASN A 14 -14.90 -16.61 5.26
CA ASN A 14 -14.67 -18.02 5.58
C ASN A 14 -13.28 -18.26 6.18
N VAL A 15 -12.93 -17.53 7.24
CA VAL A 15 -11.77 -17.85 8.09
C VAL A 15 -12.24 -17.97 9.54
N GLY A 16 -12.72 -19.16 9.90
CA GLY A 16 -13.05 -19.50 11.29
C GLY A 16 -11.78 -19.49 12.18
N PRO A 17 -11.93 -19.39 13.51
CA PRO A 17 -10.85 -19.07 14.45
C PRO A 17 -9.78 -20.16 14.66
N PHE A 18 -9.81 -21.24 13.86
CA PHE A 18 -8.89 -22.39 13.98
C PHE A 18 -8.38 -22.93 12.63
N SER A 19 -8.41 -22.12 11.57
CA SER A 19 -7.94 -22.54 10.24
C SER A 19 -6.42 -22.40 10.11
N ASN A 20 -5.68 -23.48 10.36
CA ASN A 20 -4.23 -23.60 10.17
C ASN A 20 -3.83 -23.85 8.69
N TYR A 21 -4.61 -23.33 7.74
CA TYR A 21 -4.32 -23.53 6.31
C TYR A 21 -3.57 -22.31 5.78
N TRP A 22 -2.32 -22.54 5.39
CA TRP A 22 -1.59 -21.63 4.52
C TRP A 22 -2.45 -21.36 3.30
N VAL A 23 -2.88 -20.11 3.14
CA VAL A 23 -3.60 -19.66 1.96
C VAL A 23 -2.55 -19.20 0.98
N ASP A 24 -2.42 -19.92 -0.13
CA ASP A 24 -1.57 -19.49 -1.23
C ASP A 24 -2.14 -18.17 -1.78
N GLY A 25 -1.28 -17.16 -1.82
CA GLY A 25 -1.65 -15.82 -2.21
C GLY A 25 -0.44 -15.06 -2.73
N PHE A 26 -0.72 -13.95 -3.38
CA PHE A 26 0.31 -13.03 -3.86
C PHE A 26 -0.08 -11.61 -3.49
N VAL A 27 0.92 -10.74 -3.36
CA VAL A 27 0.74 -9.33 -3.03
C VAL A 27 1.31 -8.51 -4.17
N LEU A 28 0.56 -7.48 -4.59
CA LEU A 28 1.07 -6.42 -5.45
C LEU A 28 1.30 -5.17 -4.60
N VAL A 29 2.55 -4.71 -4.54
CA VAL A 29 2.95 -3.52 -3.78
C VAL A 29 3.33 -2.41 -4.75
N PRO A 30 2.46 -1.41 -5.00
CA PRO A 30 2.81 -0.28 -5.84
C PRO A 30 3.79 0.66 -5.12
N ILE A 31 4.82 1.13 -5.82
CA ILE A 31 5.85 2.03 -5.29
C ILE A 31 6.06 3.20 -6.27
N LEU A 32 6.12 4.43 -5.75
CA LEU A 32 6.56 5.60 -6.51
C LEU A 32 8.09 5.68 -6.51
N LEU A 33 8.72 5.17 -7.57
CA LEU A 33 10.19 5.18 -7.71
C LEU A 33 10.78 6.60 -7.82
N HIS A 34 9.99 7.55 -8.32
CA HIS A 34 10.46 8.90 -8.65
C HIS A 34 9.55 9.98 -8.04
N SER A 35 9.30 9.92 -6.73
CA SER A 35 8.59 11.01 -6.05
C SER A 35 9.30 12.35 -6.27
N LYS A 36 8.51 13.37 -6.61
CA LYS A 36 8.99 14.72 -6.90
C LYS A 36 9.52 15.42 -5.66
N ARG A 37 8.90 15.18 -4.50
CA ARG A 37 9.38 15.73 -3.23
C ARG A 37 10.45 14.84 -2.63
N LYS A 38 11.47 15.48 -2.04
CA LYS A 38 12.55 14.80 -1.31
C LYS A 38 12.40 15.12 0.18
N GLY A 39 12.62 14.09 1.00
CA GLY A 39 12.77 14.24 2.44
C GLY A 39 14.17 14.71 2.83
N TYR A 40 14.39 14.87 4.12
CA TYR A 40 15.71 15.17 4.68
C TYR A 40 15.94 14.41 5.99
N VAL A 41 17.22 14.28 6.34
CA VAL A 41 17.68 13.77 7.63
C VAL A 41 18.70 14.77 8.17
N THR A 42 18.48 15.25 9.39
CA THR A 42 19.40 16.20 10.05
C THR A 42 19.75 15.72 11.46
N ILE A 43 20.98 15.99 11.88
CA ILE A 43 21.37 15.79 13.27
C ILE A 43 20.55 16.72 14.17
N ARG A 44 20.01 16.17 15.26
CA ARG A 44 19.20 16.93 16.22
C ARG A 44 20.07 17.70 17.20
N SER A 45 21.16 17.09 17.64
CA SER A 45 22.13 17.66 18.58
C SER A 45 23.53 17.11 18.32
N THR A 46 24.48 17.50 19.16
CA THR A 46 25.85 16.96 19.16
C THR A 46 25.99 15.65 19.94
N ASP A 47 24.94 15.19 20.64
CA ASP A 47 24.95 13.91 21.34
C ASP A 47 24.80 12.76 20.31
N PRO A 48 25.79 11.85 20.18
CA PRO A 48 25.72 10.76 19.22
C PRO A 48 24.67 9.69 19.56
N PHE A 49 24.11 9.70 20.78
CA PHE A 49 23.05 8.77 21.18
C PHE A 49 21.65 9.34 20.97
N GLU A 50 21.55 10.63 20.61
CA GLU A 50 20.26 11.26 20.33
C GLU A 50 19.82 10.99 18.88
N TYR A 51 18.56 10.60 18.70
CA TYR A 51 18.05 10.27 17.38
C TYR A 51 17.97 11.51 16.47
N PRO A 52 18.33 11.38 15.17
CA PRO A 52 18.22 12.47 14.22
C PRO A 52 16.77 12.87 13.98
N ILE A 53 16.58 14.00 13.32
CA ILE A 53 15.29 14.38 12.74
C ILE A 53 15.21 13.72 11.37
N ILE A 54 14.15 12.95 11.13
CA ILE A 54 13.87 12.28 9.87
C ILE A 54 12.53 12.78 9.36
N GLU A 55 12.55 13.51 8.26
CA GLU A 55 11.34 14.05 7.62
C GLU A 55 11.26 13.59 6.17
N PRO A 56 10.59 12.46 5.89
CA PRO A 56 10.60 11.86 4.56
C PRO A 56 9.81 12.64 3.50
N ASN A 57 8.86 13.49 3.91
CA ASN A 57 7.95 14.22 3.03
C ASN A 57 7.16 13.32 2.05
N TYR A 58 6.84 12.09 2.44
CA TYR A 58 6.11 11.15 1.59
C TYR A 58 4.74 11.70 1.21
N LEU A 59 4.42 11.62 -0.08
CA LEU A 59 3.14 12.06 -0.65
C LEU A 59 2.75 13.51 -0.31
N SER A 60 3.73 14.34 0.10
CA SER A 60 3.53 15.76 0.43
C SER A 60 3.23 16.65 -0.78
N ASN A 61 3.39 16.12 -1.99
CA ASN A 61 3.04 16.78 -3.24
C ASN A 61 1.77 16.15 -3.83
N GLU A 62 0.85 17.01 -4.25
CA GLU A 62 -0.46 16.60 -4.76
C GLU A 62 -0.37 15.73 -6.01
N GLU A 63 0.63 15.92 -6.86
CA GLU A 63 0.84 15.11 -8.06
C GLU A 63 1.32 13.71 -7.72
N ASP A 64 2.28 13.57 -6.79
CA ASP A 64 2.71 12.27 -6.28
C ASP A 64 1.52 11.53 -5.64
N MET A 65 0.69 12.23 -4.86
CA MET A 65 -0.54 11.67 -4.28
C MET A 65 -1.51 11.19 -5.37
N ALA A 66 -1.83 12.04 -6.35
CA ALA A 66 -2.72 11.70 -7.44
C ALA A 66 -2.21 10.47 -8.23
N LYS A 67 -0.89 10.41 -8.46
CA LYS A 67 -0.27 9.28 -9.17
C LYS A 67 -0.35 7.99 -8.36
N PHE A 68 -0.15 8.06 -7.05
CA PHE A 68 -0.26 6.90 -6.18
C PHE A 68 -1.69 6.33 -6.15
N ILE A 69 -2.70 7.22 -6.13
CA ILE A 69 -4.11 6.82 -6.22
C ILE A 69 -4.40 6.13 -7.55
N GLU A 70 -3.89 6.67 -8.67
CA GLU A 70 -4.05 6.05 -10.00
C GLU A 70 -3.48 4.63 -10.02
N VAL A 71 -2.24 4.46 -9.57
CA VAL A 71 -1.56 3.16 -9.56
C VAL A 71 -2.23 2.18 -8.59
N SER A 72 -2.72 2.64 -7.45
CA SER A 72 -3.44 1.81 -6.50
C SER A 72 -4.72 1.22 -7.12
N LYS A 73 -5.48 2.03 -7.86
CA LYS A 73 -6.67 1.57 -8.60
C LYS A 73 -6.29 0.53 -9.66
N ARG A 74 -5.27 0.81 -10.47
CA ARG A 74 -4.76 -0.14 -11.48
C ARG A 74 -4.30 -1.46 -10.86
N THR A 75 -3.71 -1.40 -9.68
CA THR A 75 -3.26 -2.60 -8.94
C THR A 75 -4.44 -3.47 -8.55
N ILE A 76 -5.54 -2.88 -8.08
CA ILE A 76 -6.78 -3.59 -7.78
C ILE A 76 -7.37 -4.20 -9.06
N ASP A 77 -7.41 -3.43 -10.15
CA ASP A 77 -7.90 -3.93 -11.44
C ASP A 77 -7.08 -5.13 -11.92
N LEU A 78 -5.75 -5.08 -11.74
CA LEU A 78 -4.84 -6.18 -12.10
C LEU A 78 -5.08 -7.43 -11.24
N LEU A 79 -5.30 -7.27 -9.94
CA LEU A 79 -5.65 -8.38 -9.04
C LEU A 79 -6.95 -9.09 -9.44
N ASP A 80 -7.85 -8.39 -10.13
CA ASP A 80 -9.13 -8.91 -10.59
C ASP A 80 -9.09 -9.54 -12.00
N THR A 81 -7.93 -9.50 -12.67
CA THR A 81 -7.77 -10.13 -13.99
C THR A 81 -7.79 -11.66 -13.90
N LYS A 82 -8.15 -12.32 -15.02
CA LYS A 82 -8.06 -13.78 -15.10
C LYS A 82 -6.59 -14.20 -15.17
N PRO A 83 -6.21 -15.30 -14.50
CA PRO A 83 -4.93 -15.94 -14.75
C PRO A 83 -4.85 -16.38 -16.22
N PHE A 84 -3.63 -16.39 -16.77
CA PHE A 84 -3.35 -16.79 -18.15
C PHE A 84 -3.58 -18.28 -18.40
#